data_AF-A0A1V2YDT7-F1
#
_entry.id   AF-A0A1V2YDT7-F1
#
_cell.length_a   1.000
_cell.length_b   1.000
_cell.length_c   1.000
_cell.angle_alpha   90.00
_cell.angle_beta   90.00
_cell.angle_gamma   90.00
#
_symmetry.space_group_name_H-M   'P 1'
#
loop_
_entity.id
_entity.type
_entity.pdbx_description
1 polymer ?
#
loop_
_entity_poly.entity_id
_entity_poly.type
_entity_poly.pdbx_seq_one_letter_code
_entity_poly.pdbx_strand_id
1 'polypeptide(L)' 'MIEVKDFFSIYIIIAMMGIGIYMACLESVYLRDVDHLNKEAIFSKVIGIVYIIVAIGGIVVNVFW' A
#
# COMPACT_ATOMS: atom_id res chain seq x y z
N MET A 1 -0.72 28.22 -6.53
CA MET A 1 -1.37 27.40 -7.57
C MET A 1 -0.79 26.01 -7.37
N ILE A 2 -1.55 25.07 -6.80
CA ILE A 2 -1.04 23.70 -6.60
C ILE A 2 -0.92 23.10 -8.00
N GLU A 3 0.29 22.71 -8.40
CA GLU A 3 0.47 22.10 -9.71
C GLU A 3 -0.33 20.81 -9.77
N VAL A 4 -1.03 20.56 -10.89
CA VAL A 4 -1.85 19.35 -11.10
C VAL A 4 -1.03 18.07 -10.83
N LYS A 5 0.29 18.16 -11.01
CA LYS A 5 1.28 17.12 -10.69
C LYS A 5 1.32 16.75 -9.21
N ASP A 6 1.26 17.72 -8.30
CA ASP A 6 1.28 17.48 -6.85
C ASP A 6 -0.02 16.83 -6.38
N PHE A 7 -1.15 17.28 -6.94
CA PHE A 7 -2.44 16.66 -6.67
C PHE A 7 -2.44 15.20 -7.12
N PHE A 8 -1.99 14.90 -8.35
CA PHE A 8 -1.93 13.52 -8.85
C PHE A 8 -0.99 12.64 -8.02
N SER A 9 0.14 13.20 -7.55
CA SER A 9 1.10 12.51 -6.69
C SER A 9 0.48 12.06 -5.36
N ILE A 10 -0.25 12.95 -4.68
CA ILE A 10 -0.93 12.65 -3.41
C ILE A 10 -1.99 11.56 -3.59
N TYR A 11 -2.75 11.60 -4.67
CA TYR A 11 -3.77 10.57 -4.95
C TYR A 11 -3.14 9.20 -5.17
N ILE A 12 -2.01 9.13 -5.88
CA ILE A 12 -1.26 7.88 -6.07
C ILE A 12 -0.80 7.36 -4.70
N ILE A 13 -0.23 8.22 -3.86
CA ILE A 13 0.23 7.84 -2.52
C ILE A 13 -0.91 7.27 -1.68
N ILE A 14 -2.07 7.93 -1.64
CA ILE A 14 -3.25 7.48 -0.91
C ILE A 14 -3.76 6.14 -1.45
N ALA A 15 -3.83 6.00 -2.78
CA ALA A 15 -4.24 4.75 -3.42
C ALA A 15 -3.29 3.60 -3.08
N MET A 16 -1.97 3.82 -3.19
CA MET A 16 -0.94 2.84 -2.84
C MET A 16 -1.02 2.45 -1.37
N MET A 17 -1.27 3.40 -0.48
CA MET A 17 -1.46 3.14 0.94
C MET A 17 -2.70 2.27 1.18
N GLY A 18 -3.82 2.59 0.53
CA GLY A 18 -5.06 1.81 0.64
C GLY A 18 -4.91 0.38 0.12
N ILE A 19 -4.27 0.21 -1.03
CA ILE A 19 -3.96 -1.09 -1.62
C ILE A 19 -3.02 -1.89 -0.70
N GLY A 20 -1.98 -1.24 -0.18
CA GLY A 20 -1.02 -1.88 0.72
C GLY A 20 -1.67 -2.38 2.02
N ILE A 21 -2.55 -1.56 2.63
CA ILE A 21 -3.32 -1.95 3.82
C ILE A 21 -4.28 -3.10 3.49
N TYR A 22 -4.98 -3.04 2.36
CA TYR A 22 -5.89 -4.10 1.92
C TYR A 22 -5.16 -5.43 1.76
N MET A 23 -4.06 -5.46 1.01
CA MET A 23 -3.26 -6.68 0.81
C MET A 23 -2.68 -7.20 2.13
N ALA A 24 -2.12 -6.31 2.95
CA ALA A 24 -1.47 -6.68 4.19
C ALA A 24 -2.42 -7.20 5.27
N CYS A 25 -3.63 -6.65 5.37
CA CYS A 25 -4.55 -6.91 6.47
C CYS A 25 -5.77 -7.75 6.10
N LEU A 26 -6.37 -7.54 4.92
CA LEU A 26 -7.59 -8.23 4.51
C LEU A 26 -7.25 -9.43 3.63
N GLU A 27 -6.50 -9.22 2.56
CA GLU A 27 -6.20 -10.27 1.58
C GLU A 27 -5.32 -11.37 2.18
N SER A 28 -4.28 -11.00 2.95
CA SER A 28 -3.43 -11.98 3.62
C SER A 28 -4.19 -12.85 4.63
N VAL A 29 -5.18 -12.30 5.32
CA VAL A 29 -6.00 -13.04 6.30
C VAL A 29 -6.99 -13.94 5.56
N TYR A 30 -7.60 -13.44 4.48
CA TYR A 30 -8.51 -14.22 3.65
C TYR A 30 -7.81 -15.43 3.02
N LEU A 31 -6.66 -15.21 2.38
CA LEU A 31 -5.85 -16.27 1.77
C LEU A 31 -5.42 -17.33 2.80
N ARG A 32 -5.13 -16.91 4.04
CA ARG A 32 -4.73 -17.83 5.10
C ARG A 32 -5.92 -18.62 5.67
N ASP A 33 -6.98 -17.92 6.02
CA ASP A 33 -8.05 -18.47 6.87
C ASP A 33 -9.21 -19.06 6.04
N VAL A 34 -9.46 -18.58 4.82
CA VAL A 34 -10.50 -19.09 3.92
C VAL A 34 -9.94 -20.09 2.92
N ASP A 35 -8.89 -19.69 2.18
CA ASP A 35 -8.35 -20.54 1.10
C ASP A 35 -7.22 -21.48 1.55
N HIS A 36 -6.77 -21.36 2.81
CA HIS A 36 -5.66 -22.13 3.39
C HIS A 36 -4.34 -22.02 2.59
N LEU A 37 -4.19 -20.96 1.79
CA LEU A 37 -3.04 -20.64 0.96
C LEU A 37 -1.99 -19.88 1.78
N ASN A 38 -1.37 -20.55 2.74
CA ASN A 38 -0.48 -19.92 3.71
C ASN A 38 0.77 -19.25 3.08
N LYS A 39 1.28 -19.79 1.96
CA LYS A 39 2.40 -19.18 1.22
C LYS A 39 1.99 -17.88 0.52
N GLU A 40 0.80 -17.87 -0.08
CA GLU A 40 0.29 -16.70 -0.80
C GLU A 40 -0.15 -15.61 0.17
N ALA A 41 -0.72 -15.99 1.32
CA ALA A 41 -1.00 -15.09 2.42
C ALA A 41 0.25 -14.33 2.90
N ILE A 42 1.37 -15.04 3.10
CA ILE A 42 2.64 -14.41 3.48
C ILE A 42 3.15 -13.49 2.37
N PHE A 43 3.09 -13.93 1.12
CA PHE A 43 3.52 -13.14 -0.03
C PHE A 43 2.69 -11.84 -0.18
N SER A 44 1.37 -11.94 -0.15
CA SER A 44 0.44 -10.80 -0.21
C SER A 44 0.67 -9.84 0.95
N LYS A 45 0.95 -10.37 2.16
CA LYS A 45 1.33 -9.55 3.31
C LYS A 45 2.63 -8.77 3.12
N VAL A 46 3.67 -9.44 2.61
CA VAL A 46 4.97 -8.81 2.34
C VAL A 46 4.84 -7.72 1.28
N ILE A 47 4.12 -8.00 0.18
CA ILE A 47 3.85 -6.99 -0.87
C ILE A 47 3.06 -5.82 -0.29
N GLY A 48 1.99 -6.08 0.47
CA GLY A 48 1.20 -5.02 1.08
C GLY A 48 2.03 -4.09 1.97
N ILE A 49 2.95 -4.66 2.76
CA ILE A 49 3.90 -3.88 3.58
C ILE A 49 4.83 -3.03 2.72
N VAL A 50 5.34 -3.55 1.59
CA VAL A 50 6.18 -2.77 0.66
C VAL A 50 5.40 -1.58 0.11
N TYR A 51 4.14 -1.77 -0.31
CA TYR A 51 3.29 -0.67 -0.77
C TYR A 51 3.09 0.40 0.30
N ILE A 52 2.90 0.01 1.56
CA ILE A 52 2.78 0.95 2.69
C ILE A 52 4.10 1.74 2.87
N ILE A 53 5.26 1.06 2.86
CA ILE A 53 6.56 1.73 3.01
C ILE A 53 6.80 2.74 1.89
N VAL A 54 6.51 2.36 0.64
CA VAL A 54 6.68 3.24 -0.52
C VAL A 54 5.72 4.44 -0.41
N ALA A 55 4.47 4.23 0.01
CA ALA A 55 3.52 5.31 0.22
C ALA A 55 4.00 6.29 1.31
N ILE A 56 4.49 5.78 2.45
CA ILE A 56 5.08 6.62 3.51
C ILE A 56 6.28 7.40 2.97
N GLY A 57 7.17 6.77 2.21
CA GLY A 57 8.30 7.43 1.56
C GLY A 57 7.85 8.55 0.61
N GLY A 58 6.79 8.31 -0.16
CA GLY A 58 6.17 9.32 -1.03
C GLY A 58 5.62 10.52 -0.25
N ILE A 59 4.97 10.29 0.90
CA ILE A 59 4.52 11.38 1.79
C ILE A 59 5.71 12.19 2.29
N VAL A 60 6.76 11.52 2.75
CA VAL A 60 7.96 12.21 3.27
C VAL A 60 8.59 13.09 2.19
N VAL A 61 8.75 12.56 0.97
CA VAL A 61 9.29 13.36 -0.14
C VAL A 61 8.39 14.54 -0.46
N ASN A 62 7.07 14.35 -0.52
CA ASN A 62 6.13 15.41 -0.89
C ASN A 62 5.95 16.48 0.20
N VAL A 63 6.18 16.15 1.47
CA VAL A 63 6.04 17.07 2.61
C VAL A 63 7.34 17.81 2.92
N PHE A 64 8.50 17.16 2.79
CA PHE A 64 9.79 17.70 3.25
C PHE A 64 10.68 18.25 2.14
N TRP A 65 10.37 17.98 0.86
CA TRP A 65 11.21 18.41 -0.27
C TRP A 65 10.39 19.14 -1.33
#